data_AF-A0A1F8XJJ7-F1
#
_entry.id   AF-A0A1F8XJJ7-F1
#
_cell.length_a   1.000
_cell.length_b   1.000
_cell.length_c   1.000
_cell.angle_alpha   90.00
_cell.angle_beta   90.00
_cell.angle_gamma   90.00
#
_symmetry.space_group_name_H-M   'P 1'
#
loop_
_entity.id
_entity.type
_entity.pdbx_description
1 polymer ?
#
loop_
_entity_poly.entity_id
_entity_poly.type
_entity_poly.pdbx_seq_one_letter_code
_entity_poly.pdbx_strand_id
1 'polypeptide(L)'
;MIPRFELRRLFRFPLLSAGEGGGPSAPRESELLFDLTGENPENRLFGRYDPGELRDRIDAAGLLAGLSERGYPDPILRLSCADPSDQRICLYAGEETRDRLLLEARLQLSPFHPRRPIGPFTEESSFRMLVIHWLVLSSPEGAFTVDRPRLPGQEKPGLGLLNQTISLLKAFSRELSVDGVLDVPDHYHTALFYSRAFRYLDPEAEGRFQAIARDLSGVPLALASDAIREGCLVDRNTGAPMPWPVAEQVMAVRGPLRRFLRSPSYREARNRALADHRVIVNWDLYREKISGRASS
;
A
#
# COMPACT_ATOMS: atom_id res chain seq x y z
N MET A 1 8.59 -20.02 12.66
CA MET A 1 7.59 -20.33 11.61
C MET A 1 6.80 -19.06 11.36
N ILE A 2 7.14 -18.28 10.33
CA ILE A 2 6.38 -17.08 9.97
C ILE A 2 5.01 -17.55 9.48
N PRO A 3 3.89 -16.93 9.90
CA PRO A 3 2.59 -17.30 9.37
C PRO A 3 2.67 -17.19 7.85
N ARG A 4 2.29 -18.25 7.15
CA ARG A 4 2.04 -18.24 5.72
C ARG A 4 1.02 -17.11 5.50
N PHE A 5 1.50 -15.93 5.07
CA PHE A 5 0.65 -14.76 4.95
C PHE A 5 -0.36 -15.08 3.85
N GLU A 6 -1.60 -15.31 4.24
CA GLU A 6 -2.68 -15.60 3.31
C GLU A 6 -2.90 -14.36 2.45
N LEU A 7 -2.39 -14.39 1.21
CA LEU A 7 -2.72 -13.41 0.16
C LEU A 7 -4.23 -13.15 0.06
N ARG A 8 -5.05 -14.14 0.44
CA ARG A 8 -6.51 -14.06 0.51
C ARG A 8 -7.04 -12.91 1.39
N ARG A 9 -6.27 -12.44 2.38
CA ARG A 9 -6.67 -11.29 3.21
C ARG A 9 -6.60 -9.95 2.43
N LEU A 10 -5.72 -9.85 1.44
CA LEU A 10 -5.51 -8.65 0.60
C LEU A 10 -6.53 -8.51 -0.53
N PHE A 11 -7.32 -9.56 -0.81
CA PHE A 11 -8.43 -9.49 -1.77
C PHE A 11 -9.78 -9.08 -1.14
N ARG A 12 -9.81 -8.78 0.17
CA ARG A 12 -11.00 -8.19 0.81
C ARG A 12 -11.03 -6.68 0.58
N PHE A 13 -11.08 -6.28 -0.68
CA PHE A 13 -11.39 -4.93 -1.10
C PHE A 13 -12.85 -4.62 -0.73
N PRO A 14 -13.13 -3.65 0.16
CA PRO A 14 -14.50 -3.26 0.50
C PRO A 14 -15.32 -2.80 -0.71
N LEU A 15 -14.68 -2.16 -1.68
CA LEU A 15 -15.32 -1.50 -2.81
C LEU A 15 -15.05 -2.18 -4.15
N LEU A 16 -13.98 -2.96 -4.27
CA LEU A 16 -13.61 -3.60 -5.53
C LEU A 16 -13.77 -5.13 -5.47
N SER A 17 -14.04 -5.73 -6.62
CA SER A 17 -13.90 -7.17 -6.83
C SER A 17 -12.95 -7.41 -7.99
N ALA A 18 -11.98 -8.31 -7.80
CA ALA A 18 -11.14 -8.79 -8.89
C ALA A 18 -12.05 -9.45 -9.94
N GLY A 19 -11.86 -9.11 -11.21
CA GLY A 19 -12.57 -9.71 -12.33
C GLY A 19 -11.67 -10.56 -13.20
N GLU A 20 -12.27 -11.33 -14.11
CA GLU A 20 -11.59 -11.94 -15.25
C GLU A 20 -11.76 -11.03 -16.47
N GLY A 21 -10.64 -10.53 -17.02
CA GLY A 21 -10.60 -9.84 -18.33
C GLY A 21 -10.73 -8.30 -18.37
N GLY A 22 -10.08 -7.72 -19.38
CA GLY A 22 -10.59 -6.61 -20.19
C GLY A 22 -10.60 -5.18 -19.63
N GLY A 23 -9.54 -4.72 -18.97
CA GLY A 23 -9.38 -3.28 -18.71
C GLY A 23 -9.29 -2.46 -20.02
N PRO A 24 -9.58 -1.14 -20.00
CA PRO A 24 -9.65 -0.31 -21.21
C PRO A 24 -8.33 -0.13 -21.97
N SER A 25 -7.20 -0.58 -21.41
CA SER A 25 -5.90 -0.59 -22.08
C SER A 25 -5.53 -1.98 -22.57
N ALA A 26 -5.27 -2.13 -23.87
CA ALA A 26 -4.74 -3.36 -24.43
C ALA A 26 -3.34 -3.66 -23.82
N PRO A 27 -3.12 -4.82 -23.18
CA PRO A 27 -1.78 -5.22 -22.73
C PRO A 27 -0.90 -5.55 -23.94
N ARG A 28 0.42 -5.63 -23.72
CA ARG A 28 1.33 -6.15 -24.75
C ARG A 28 1.09 -7.65 -24.95
N GLU A 29 1.49 -8.18 -26.10
CA GLU A 29 1.35 -9.61 -26.43
C GLU A 29 2.00 -10.51 -25.37
N SER A 30 3.18 -10.16 -24.86
CA SER A 30 3.85 -10.94 -23.80
C SER A 30 3.11 -10.88 -22.45
N GLU A 31 2.49 -9.74 -22.11
CA GLU A 31 1.66 -9.59 -20.92
C GLU A 31 0.38 -10.43 -21.06
N LEU A 32 -0.28 -10.36 -22.23
CA LEU A 32 -1.46 -11.17 -22.55
C LEU A 32 -1.16 -12.66 -22.52
N LEU A 33 -0.05 -13.09 -23.13
CA LEU A 33 0.33 -14.49 -23.16
C LEU A 33 0.59 -14.99 -21.74
N PHE A 34 1.30 -14.22 -20.91
CA PHE A 34 1.54 -14.59 -19.53
C PHE A 34 0.25 -14.66 -18.70
N ASP A 35 -0.66 -13.68 -18.85
CA ASP A 35 -1.94 -13.69 -18.16
C ASP A 35 -2.83 -14.89 -18.58
N LEU A 36 -2.73 -15.33 -19.84
CA LEU A 36 -3.53 -16.44 -20.40
C LEU A 36 -2.95 -17.82 -20.13
N THR A 37 -1.64 -18.00 -20.28
CA THR A 37 -0.98 -19.31 -20.15
C THR A 37 -0.46 -19.56 -18.75
N GLY A 38 -0.21 -18.50 -17.98
CA GLY A 38 0.52 -18.56 -16.71
C GLY A 38 2.00 -18.93 -16.86
N GLU A 39 2.51 -19.03 -18.09
CA GLU A 39 3.89 -19.45 -18.34
C GLU A 39 4.84 -18.24 -18.33
N ASN A 40 5.84 -18.30 -17.46
CA ASN A 40 6.92 -17.32 -17.40
C ASN A 40 8.28 -17.99 -17.16
N PRO A 41 8.77 -18.78 -18.13
CA PRO A 41 10.01 -19.56 -17.97
C PRO A 41 11.24 -18.67 -17.74
N GLU A 42 11.20 -17.44 -18.25
CA GLU A 42 12.27 -16.45 -18.11
C GLU A 42 12.21 -15.65 -16.80
N ASN A 43 11.21 -15.90 -15.95
CA ASN A 43 11.01 -15.24 -14.65
C ASN A 43 11.01 -13.70 -14.75
N ARG A 44 10.45 -13.16 -15.84
CA ARG A 44 10.34 -11.72 -16.08
C ARG A 44 9.23 -11.11 -15.25
N LEU A 45 9.45 -9.93 -14.69
CA LEU A 45 8.40 -9.20 -13.98
C LEU A 45 7.29 -8.81 -14.97
N PHE A 46 6.05 -9.23 -14.66
CA PHE A 46 4.85 -9.09 -15.51
C PHE A 46 5.01 -9.70 -16.92
N GLY A 47 5.87 -10.73 -17.07
CA GLY A 47 6.19 -11.30 -18.38
C GLY A 47 6.91 -10.31 -19.32
N ARG A 48 7.48 -9.23 -18.78
CA ARG A 48 8.03 -8.12 -19.57
C ARG A 48 9.46 -7.75 -19.21
N TYR A 49 9.72 -7.46 -17.94
CA TYR A 49 11.02 -6.89 -17.54
C TYR A 49 11.96 -7.99 -17.04
N ASP A 50 13.14 -8.11 -17.64
CA ASP A 50 14.20 -8.95 -17.06
C ASP A 50 14.90 -8.26 -15.87
N PRO A 51 15.77 -8.97 -15.13
CA PRO A 51 16.49 -8.38 -14.00
C PRO A 51 17.35 -7.15 -14.35
N GLY A 52 17.91 -7.08 -15.56
CA GLY A 52 18.74 -5.95 -15.98
C GLY A 52 17.90 -4.70 -16.20
N GLU A 53 16.85 -4.83 -17.00
CA GLU A 53 15.88 -3.76 -17.25
C GLU A 53 15.19 -3.26 -15.97
N LEU A 54 14.95 -4.18 -15.03
CA LEU A 54 14.40 -3.83 -13.72
C LEU A 54 15.43 -3.06 -12.87
N ARG A 55 16.70 -3.49 -12.87
CA ARG A 55 17.76 -2.81 -12.13
C ARG A 55 17.92 -1.37 -12.60
N ASP A 56 17.87 -1.12 -13.91
CA ASP A 56 17.91 0.23 -14.48
C ASP A 56 16.74 1.12 -13.99
N ARG A 57 15.53 0.54 -13.88
CA ARG A 57 14.36 1.26 -13.36
C ARG A 57 14.45 1.54 -11.86
N ILE A 58 15.00 0.60 -11.10
CA ILE A 58 15.26 0.77 -9.66
C ILE A 58 16.28 1.89 -9.45
N ASP A 59 17.32 1.94 -10.28
CA ASP A 59 18.32 3.01 -10.24
C ASP A 59 17.72 4.37 -10.63
N ALA A 60 17.00 4.44 -11.74
CA ALA A 60 16.33 5.65 -12.20
C ALA A 60 15.28 6.20 -11.20
N ALA A 61 14.70 5.32 -10.37
CA ALA A 61 13.81 5.70 -9.28
C ALA A 61 14.55 6.24 -8.03
N GLY A 62 15.89 6.16 -8.01
CA GLY A 62 16.76 6.59 -6.93
C GLY A 62 16.92 5.56 -5.79
N LEU A 63 16.44 4.32 -5.98
CA LEU A 63 16.52 3.30 -4.92
C LEU A 63 17.97 2.84 -4.69
N LEU A 64 18.75 2.60 -5.75
CA LEU A 64 20.15 2.16 -5.58
C LEU A 64 21.00 3.24 -4.91
N ALA A 65 20.90 4.49 -5.38
CA ALA A 65 21.55 5.63 -4.73
C ALA A 65 21.13 5.76 -3.25
N GLY A 66 19.84 5.71 -2.95
CA GLY A 66 19.34 5.80 -1.58
C GLY A 66 19.78 4.63 -0.68
N LEU A 67 19.90 3.42 -1.23
CA LEU A 67 20.45 2.26 -0.52
C LEU A 67 21.95 2.41 -0.26
N SER A 68 22.70 2.90 -1.25
CA SER A 68 24.14 3.17 -1.13
C SER A 68 24.45 4.17 -0.01
N GLU A 69 23.70 5.27 0.07
CA GLU A 69 23.79 6.26 1.18
C GLU A 69 23.58 5.66 2.57
N ARG A 70 22.90 4.51 2.65
CA ARG A 70 22.58 3.80 3.89
C ARG A 70 23.50 2.61 4.15
N GLY A 71 24.57 2.46 3.36
CA GLY A 71 25.56 1.39 3.52
C GLY A 71 25.28 0.12 2.71
N TYR A 72 24.38 0.18 1.72
CA TYR A 72 24.03 -0.96 0.85
C TYR A 72 24.29 -0.63 -0.64
N PRO A 73 25.56 -0.49 -1.07
CA PRO A 73 25.89 0.02 -2.40
C PRO A 73 25.57 -0.94 -3.55
N ASP A 74 25.53 -2.24 -3.29
CA ASP A 74 25.25 -3.26 -4.31
C ASP A 74 24.26 -4.31 -3.79
N PRO A 75 22.96 -3.99 -3.74
CA PRO A 75 21.96 -4.93 -3.31
C PRO A 75 21.73 -6.03 -4.36
N ILE A 76 21.57 -7.27 -3.89
CA ILE A 76 21.21 -8.41 -4.73
C ILE A 76 19.73 -8.27 -5.12
N LEU A 77 19.46 -8.21 -6.42
CA LEU A 77 18.11 -8.20 -6.98
C LEU A 77 17.65 -9.63 -7.27
N ARG A 78 16.51 -10.02 -6.68
CA ARG A 78 15.88 -11.31 -6.95
C ARG A 78 14.43 -11.12 -7.40
N LEU A 79 14.06 -11.84 -8.45
CA LEU A 79 12.71 -11.94 -8.96
C LEU A 79 12.08 -13.30 -8.64
N SER A 80 10.80 -13.29 -8.32
CA SER A 80 9.95 -14.48 -8.27
C SER A 80 8.62 -14.13 -8.93
N CYS A 81 8.48 -14.51 -10.19
CA CYS A 81 7.44 -14.02 -11.10
C CYS A 81 6.73 -15.16 -11.85
N ALA A 82 6.88 -16.41 -11.41
CA ALA A 82 6.25 -17.57 -12.04
C ALA A 82 4.71 -17.54 -11.98
N ASP A 83 4.13 -16.92 -10.95
CA ASP A 83 2.68 -16.81 -10.76
C ASP A 83 2.21 -15.38 -11.12
N PRO A 84 1.34 -15.19 -12.14
CA PRO A 84 0.86 -13.86 -12.54
C PRO A 84 0.10 -13.12 -11.42
N SER A 85 -0.46 -13.86 -10.45
CA SER A 85 -1.13 -13.28 -9.28
C SER A 85 -0.18 -12.81 -8.17
N ASP A 86 1.12 -13.14 -8.28
CA ASP A 86 2.13 -12.83 -7.26
C ASP A 86 3.51 -12.56 -7.89
N GLN A 87 3.72 -11.31 -8.26
CA GLN A 87 4.94 -10.81 -8.90
C GLN A 87 5.84 -10.17 -7.86
N ARG A 88 7.01 -10.76 -7.57
CA ARG A 88 7.86 -10.34 -6.45
C ARG A 88 9.17 -9.74 -6.90
N ILE A 89 9.49 -8.58 -6.32
CA ILE A 89 10.79 -7.90 -6.42
C ILE A 89 11.40 -7.90 -5.02
N CYS A 90 12.57 -8.51 -4.85
CA CYS A 90 13.34 -8.45 -3.61
C CYS A 90 14.71 -7.83 -3.83
N LEU A 91 15.12 -6.95 -2.90
CA LEU A 91 16.49 -6.46 -2.76
C LEU A 91 17.07 -6.95 -1.44
N TYR A 92 18.27 -7.52 -1.47
CA TYR A 92 18.97 -8.02 -0.28
C TYR A 92 20.34 -7.37 -0.11
N ALA A 93 20.76 -7.21 1.14
CA ALA A 93 22.10 -6.73 1.48
C ALA A 93 23.11 -7.90 1.49
N GLY A 94 23.84 -8.11 0.39
CA GLY A 94 24.95 -9.07 0.32
C GLY A 94 24.61 -10.56 0.29
N GLU A 95 23.53 -11.00 0.97
CA GLU A 95 23.07 -12.40 0.96
C GLU A 95 21.55 -12.48 0.81
N GLU A 96 21.05 -13.47 0.06
CA GLU A 96 19.62 -13.69 -0.18
C GLU A 96 18.91 -14.37 1.01
N THR A 97 18.96 -13.74 2.19
CA THR A 97 18.32 -14.24 3.41
C THR A 97 17.31 -13.25 3.96
N ARG A 98 16.30 -13.75 4.68
CA ARG A 98 15.23 -12.91 5.24
C ARG A 98 15.77 -11.79 6.13
N ASP A 99 16.80 -12.09 6.91
CA ASP A 99 17.41 -11.12 7.82
C ASP A 99 18.13 -10.00 7.09
N ARG A 100 18.54 -10.22 5.83
CA ARG A 100 19.25 -9.26 4.98
C ARG A 100 18.33 -8.55 3.98
N LEU A 101 17.00 -8.76 4.07
CA LEU A 101 16.02 -8.16 3.18
C LEU A 101 15.94 -6.65 3.36
N LEU A 102 16.22 -5.91 2.28
CA LEU A 102 16.13 -4.45 2.22
C LEU A 102 14.75 -4.00 1.72
N LEU A 103 14.27 -4.65 0.66
CA LEU A 103 12.98 -4.34 0.04
C LEU A 103 12.33 -5.63 -0.43
N GLU A 104 11.04 -5.77 -0.18
CA GLU A 104 10.19 -6.75 -0.88
C GLU A 104 8.92 -6.03 -1.32
N ALA A 105 8.65 -6.08 -2.63
CA ALA A 105 7.40 -5.65 -3.23
C ALA A 105 6.72 -6.87 -3.87
N ARG A 106 5.49 -7.16 -3.45
CA ARG A 106 4.63 -8.17 -4.07
C ARG A 106 3.50 -7.46 -4.78
N LEU A 107 3.43 -7.67 -6.08
CA LEU A 107 2.58 -6.91 -6.99
C LEU A 107 1.71 -7.85 -7.81
N GLN A 108 0.60 -7.33 -8.32
CA GLN A 108 -0.25 -8.04 -9.27
C GLN A 108 -0.84 -7.05 -10.27
N LEU A 109 -0.94 -7.45 -11.54
CA LEU A 109 -1.81 -6.78 -12.51
C LEU A 109 -3.18 -7.45 -12.48
N SER A 110 -4.24 -6.67 -12.27
CA SER A 110 -5.59 -7.22 -12.20
C SER A 110 -6.64 -6.19 -12.62
N PRO A 111 -7.68 -6.60 -13.38
CA PRO A 111 -8.86 -5.79 -13.60
C PRO A 111 -9.76 -5.82 -12.36
N PHE A 112 -10.30 -4.67 -12.00
CA PHE A 112 -11.23 -4.50 -10.88
C PHE A 112 -12.52 -3.84 -11.31
N HIS A 113 -13.60 -4.33 -10.73
CA HIS A 113 -14.93 -3.77 -10.88
C HIS A 113 -15.42 -3.22 -9.53
N PRO A 114 -16.12 -2.08 -9.50
CA PRO A 114 -16.83 -1.64 -8.30
C PRO A 114 -17.87 -2.68 -7.86
N ARG A 115 -17.98 -2.93 -6.56
CA ARG A 115 -19.06 -3.75 -5.95
C ARG A 115 -20.37 -2.99 -5.78
N ARG A 116 -20.31 -1.67 -5.89
CA ARG A 116 -21.39 -0.70 -5.80
C ARG A 116 -20.97 0.56 -6.54
N PRO A 117 -21.89 1.46 -6.90
CA PRO A 117 -21.50 2.71 -7.54
C PRO A 117 -20.52 3.55 -6.70
N ILE A 118 -19.48 4.07 -7.35
CA ILE A 118 -18.49 4.98 -6.76
C ILE A 118 -18.40 6.22 -7.63
N GLY A 119 -19.10 7.28 -7.23
CA GLY A 119 -19.23 8.48 -8.05
C GLY A 119 -19.83 8.15 -9.43
N PRO A 120 -19.11 8.39 -10.55
CA PRO A 120 -19.60 8.09 -11.89
C PRO A 120 -19.44 6.63 -12.33
N PHE A 121 -18.82 5.77 -11.50
CA PHE A 121 -18.51 4.39 -11.86
C PHE A 121 -19.57 3.44 -11.33
N THR A 122 -20.10 2.57 -12.18
CA THR A 122 -21.06 1.50 -11.87
C THR A 122 -20.36 0.16 -11.71
N GLU A 123 -21.07 -0.91 -11.34
CA GLU A 123 -20.50 -2.27 -11.29
C GLU A 123 -19.98 -2.76 -12.65
N GLU A 124 -20.45 -2.17 -13.76
CA GLU A 124 -19.97 -2.46 -15.12
C GLU A 124 -18.65 -1.75 -15.46
N SER A 125 -18.23 -0.77 -14.64
CA SER A 125 -16.95 -0.08 -14.85
C SER A 125 -15.79 -1.02 -14.52
N SER A 126 -14.73 -0.98 -15.33
CA SER A 126 -13.52 -1.77 -15.12
C SER A 126 -12.28 -0.88 -15.01
N PHE A 127 -11.41 -1.18 -14.06
CA PHE A 127 -10.12 -0.54 -13.88
C PHE A 127 -9.00 -1.56 -13.93
N ARG A 128 -8.01 -1.35 -14.80
CA ARG A 128 -6.79 -2.14 -14.74
C ARG A 128 -5.88 -1.53 -13.68
N MET A 129 -5.55 -2.30 -12.65
CA MET A 129 -4.75 -1.81 -11.52
C MET A 129 -3.45 -2.59 -11.38
N LEU A 130 -2.40 -1.89 -10.94
CA LEU A 130 -1.24 -2.49 -10.31
C LEU A 130 -1.49 -2.55 -8.80
N VAL A 131 -1.76 -3.74 -8.27
CA VAL A 131 -2.07 -3.97 -6.86
C VAL A 131 -0.78 -4.16 -6.07
N ILE A 132 -0.67 -3.49 -4.93
CA ILE A 132 0.35 -3.74 -3.93
C ILE A 132 -0.22 -4.73 -2.91
N HIS A 133 0.25 -5.97 -2.95
CA HIS A 133 -0.09 -6.99 -1.95
C HIS A 133 0.78 -6.86 -0.72
N TRP A 134 2.04 -6.49 -0.92
CA TRP A 134 3.00 -6.34 0.16
C TRP A 134 4.07 -5.35 -0.26
N LEU A 135 4.40 -4.44 0.65
CA LEU A 135 5.57 -3.59 0.51
C LEU A 135 6.26 -3.45 1.85
N VAL A 136 7.52 -3.87 1.90
CA VAL A 136 8.39 -3.65 3.05
C VAL A 136 9.69 -3.00 2.59
N LEU A 137 10.15 -2.04 3.39
CA LEU A 137 11.45 -1.38 3.24
C LEU A 137 12.12 -1.37 4.61
N SER A 138 13.08 -2.27 4.82
CA SER A 138 13.69 -2.53 6.12
C SER A 138 15.18 -2.28 6.09
N SER A 139 15.72 -1.72 7.17
CA SER A 139 17.17 -1.66 7.42
C SER A 139 17.58 -2.88 8.26
N PRO A 140 18.25 -3.89 7.66
CA PRO A 140 18.62 -5.14 8.34
C PRO A 140 19.39 -4.97 9.65
N GLU A 141 20.32 -4.02 9.69
CA GLU A 141 21.24 -3.73 10.80
C GLU A 141 20.81 -2.49 11.60
N GLY A 142 19.70 -1.84 11.22
CA GLY A 142 19.17 -0.69 11.93
C GLY A 142 18.59 -1.07 13.29
N ALA A 143 18.69 -0.14 14.25
CA ALA A 143 18.01 -0.22 15.53
C ALA A 143 16.86 0.80 15.62
N PHE A 144 15.79 0.46 16.33
CA PHE A 144 14.75 1.43 16.68
C PHE A 144 15.32 2.45 17.66
N THR A 145 14.92 3.71 17.52
CA THR A 145 15.34 4.80 18.41
C THR A 145 14.13 5.45 19.05
N VAL A 146 14.35 6.32 20.04
CA VAL A 146 13.28 7.11 20.66
C VAL A 146 12.57 7.99 19.63
N ASP A 147 13.32 8.56 18.68
CA ASP A 147 12.78 9.41 17.62
C ASP A 147 12.13 8.62 16.48
N ARG A 148 12.51 7.34 16.32
CA ARG A 148 11.96 6.42 15.33
C ARG A 148 11.59 5.09 16.00
N PRO A 149 10.56 5.10 16.86
CA PRO A 149 10.13 3.92 17.56
C PRO A 149 9.48 2.94 16.59
N ARG A 150 9.37 1.69 17.02
CA ARG A 150 8.74 0.62 16.26
C ARG A 150 7.27 0.94 15.99
N LEU A 151 6.87 0.90 14.72
CA LEU A 151 5.47 1.00 14.31
C LEU A 151 4.76 -0.37 14.38
N PRO A 152 3.43 -0.41 14.52
CA PRO A 152 2.69 -1.67 14.47
C PRO A 152 2.97 -2.48 13.20
N GLY A 153 3.22 -3.77 13.34
CA GLY A 153 3.56 -4.67 12.22
C GLY A 153 5.00 -4.54 11.70
N GLN A 154 5.78 -3.57 12.18
CA GLN A 154 7.17 -3.38 11.76
C GLN A 154 8.10 -4.33 12.52
N GLU A 155 8.99 -5.05 11.82
CA GLU A 155 10.00 -5.92 12.46
C GLU A 155 11.35 -5.22 12.60
N LYS A 156 11.73 -4.42 11.60
CA LYS A 156 12.99 -3.65 11.55
C LYS A 156 12.73 -2.18 11.20
N PRO A 157 13.62 -1.24 11.58
CA PRO A 157 13.48 0.16 11.20
C PRO A 157 13.36 0.34 9.69
N GLY A 158 12.57 1.34 9.29
CA GLY A 158 12.33 1.60 7.87
C GLY A 158 13.52 2.27 7.19
N LEU A 159 13.79 1.94 5.93
CA LEU A 159 14.85 2.60 5.14
C LEU A 159 14.52 4.07 4.81
N GLY A 160 13.25 4.48 4.90
CA GLY A 160 12.83 5.82 4.49
C GLY A 160 12.92 6.06 2.98
N LEU A 161 12.89 4.99 2.17
CA LEU A 161 12.96 5.05 0.70
C LEU A 161 11.59 4.93 0.01
N LEU A 162 10.50 5.21 0.74
CA LEU A 162 9.14 5.07 0.21
C LEU A 162 8.90 5.97 -1.01
N ASN A 163 9.45 7.19 -1.04
CA ASN A 163 9.28 8.10 -2.17
C ASN A 163 9.93 7.55 -3.46
N GLN A 164 11.10 6.91 -3.33
CA GLN A 164 11.79 6.25 -4.43
C GLN A 164 10.98 5.03 -4.91
N THR A 165 10.43 4.24 -3.99
CA THR A 165 9.53 3.13 -4.34
C THR A 165 8.26 3.61 -5.04
N ILE A 166 7.62 4.68 -4.57
CA ILE A 166 6.45 5.28 -5.25
C ILE A 166 6.85 5.76 -6.64
N SER A 167 8.07 6.28 -6.82
CA SER A 167 8.59 6.69 -8.14
C SER A 167 8.74 5.50 -9.08
N LEU A 168 9.26 4.37 -8.59
CA LEU A 168 9.33 3.10 -9.33
C LEU A 168 7.93 2.60 -9.73
N LEU A 169 6.99 2.53 -8.77
CA LEU A 169 5.61 2.12 -9.02
C LEU A 169 4.92 3.03 -10.04
N LYS A 170 5.21 4.34 -9.99
CA LYS A 170 4.69 5.31 -10.96
C LYS A 170 5.27 5.07 -12.36
N ALA A 171 6.55 4.69 -12.48
CA ALA A 171 7.14 4.31 -13.76
C ALA A 171 6.43 3.08 -14.35
N PHE A 172 6.31 1.99 -13.57
CA PHE A 172 5.54 0.81 -13.97
C PHE A 172 4.11 1.16 -14.37
N SER A 173 3.43 2.00 -13.59
CA SER A 173 2.04 2.33 -13.86
C SER A 173 1.83 3.01 -15.23
N ARG A 174 2.83 3.79 -15.70
CA ARG A 174 2.80 4.41 -17.02
C ARG A 174 3.15 3.40 -18.12
N GLU A 175 4.21 2.62 -17.91
CA GLU A 175 4.73 1.68 -18.90
C GLU A 175 3.80 0.49 -19.14
N LEU A 176 3.17 0.00 -18.08
CA LEU A 176 2.17 -1.05 -18.11
C LEU A 176 0.81 -0.49 -18.49
N SER A 177 0.62 0.83 -18.60
CA SER A 177 -0.67 1.37 -19.02
C SER A 177 -1.83 0.99 -18.07
N VAL A 178 -1.63 1.05 -16.75
CA VAL A 178 -2.73 0.84 -15.79
C VAL A 178 -3.51 2.15 -15.53
N ASP A 179 -4.71 2.03 -14.95
CA ASP A 179 -5.52 3.18 -14.52
C ASP A 179 -5.01 3.76 -13.18
N GLY A 180 -4.45 2.90 -12.32
CA GLY A 180 -3.88 3.29 -11.05
C GLY A 180 -3.02 2.21 -10.40
N VAL A 181 -2.32 2.62 -9.34
CA VAL A 181 -1.70 1.70 -8.36
C VAL A 181 -2.61 1.66 -7.14
N LEU A 182 -2.98 0.46 -6.70
CA LEU A 182 -3.95 0.21 -5.64
C LEU A 182 -3.24 -0.38 -4.41
N ASP A 183 -3.55 0.18 -3.24
CA ASP A 183 -3.15 -0.35 -1.94
C ASP A 183 -4.34 -0.33 -0.96
N VAL A 184 -4.30 -1.19 0.05
CA VAL A 184 -5.29 -1.21 1.14
C VAL A 184 -4.52 -1.19 2.47
N PRO A 185 -4.26 0.01 3.03
CA PRO A 185 -3.47 0.11 4.23
C PRO A 185 -4.16 -0.47 5.47
N ASP A 186 -3.57 -1.52 6.04
CA ASP A 186 -4.08 -2.18 7.26
C ASP A 186 -3.87 -1.35 8.55
N HIS A 187 -2.99 -0.36 8.53
CA HIS A 187 -2.64 0.45 9.69
C HIS A 187 -2.75 1.95 9.40
N TYR A 188 -2.96 2.73 10.46
CA TYR A 188 -3.05 4.20 10.36
C TYR A 188 -1.77 4.85 9.80
N HIS A 189 -0.59 4.47 10.27
CA HIS A 189 0.66 5.05 9.77
C HIS A 189 0.92 4.72 8.29
N THR A 190 0.59 3.52 7.82
CA THR A 190 0.74 3.18 6.40
C THR A 190 -0.23 4.00 5.55
N ALA A 191 -1.49 4.12 5.97
CA ALA A 191 -2.45 5.00 5.30
C ALA A 191 -1.95 6.45 5.23
N LEU A 192 -1.36 6.96 6.30
CA LEU A 192 -0.77 8.31 6.35
C LEU A 192 0.40 8.46 5.38
N PHE A 193 1.31 7.48 5.33
CA PHE A 193 2.44 7.49 4.40
C PHE A 193 1.98 7.48 2.94
N TYR A 194 1.03 6.60 2.57
CA TYR A 194 0.52 6.50 1.21
C TYR A 194 -0.32 7.72 0.80
N SER A 195 -1.06 8.34 1.72
CA SER A 195 -1.92 9.51 1.44
C SER A 195 -1.20 10.71 0.82
N ARG A 196 0.14 10.76 0.89
CA ARG A 196 0.98 11.77 0.23
C ARG A 196 0.91 11.69 -1.30
N ALA A 197 0.72 10.49 -1.85
CA ALA A 197 0.67 10.23 -3.30
C ALA A 197 -0.63 9.55 -3.75
N PHE A 198 -1.35 8.92 -2.82
CA PHE A 198 -2.58 8.18 -3.06
C PHE A 198 -3.79 8.95 -2.52
N ARG A 199 -4.96 8.65 -3.05
CA ARG A 199 -6.26 9.17 -2.63
C ARG A 199 -7.16 7.99 -2.34
N TYR A 200 -8.10 8.07 -1.40
CA TYR A 200 -9.03 6.95 -1.25
C TYR A 200 -9.95 6.85 -2.46
N LEU A 201 -10.35 5.63 -2.82
CA LEU A 201 -11.32 5.45 -3.88
C LEU A 201 -12.70 6.02 -3.47
N ASP A 202 -13.10 5.81 -2.21
CA ASP A 202 -14.28 6.41 -1.60
C ASP A 202 -13.95 7.74 -0.91
N PRO A 203 -14.55 8.86 -1.34
CA PRO A 203 -14.30 10.17 -0.72
C PRO A 203 -14.72 10.22 0.76
N GLU A 204 -15.74 9.48 1.19
CA GLU A 204 -16.13 9.45 2.60
C GLU A 204 -15.08 8.77 3.47
N ALA A 205 -14.47 7.70 2.96
CA ALA A 205 -13.36 7.02 3.63
C ALA A 205 -12.15 7.97 3.76
N GLU A 206 -11.84 8.75 2.72
CA GLU A 206 -10.81 9.77 2.84
C GLU A 206 -11.18 10.86 3.86
N GLY A 207 -12.42 11.33 3.88
CA GLY A 207 -12.87 12.33 4.85
C GLY A 207 -12.73 11.83 6.30
N ARG A 208 -13.13 10.59 6.56
CA ARG A 208 -12.92 9.90 7.85
C ARG A 208 -11.45 9.82 8.21
N PHE A 209 -10.59 9.37 7.30
CA PHE A 209 -9.14 9.32 7.50
C PHE A 209 -8.57 10.70 7.82
N GLN A 210 -8.97 11.75 7.08
CA GLN A 210 -8.52 13.12 7.33
C GLN A 210 -8.99 13.66 8.68
N ALA A 211 -10.18 13.25 9.17
CA ALA A 211 -10.66 13.63 10.50
C ALA A 211 -9.78 13.01 11.60
N ILE A 212 -9.44 11.72 11.45
CA ILE A 212 -8.50 11.03 12.34
C ILE A 212 -7.14 11.74 12.32
N ALA A 213 -6.60 12.04 11.14
CA ALA A 213 -5.30 12.70 11.02
C ALA A 213 -5.28 14.11 11.62
N ARG A 214 -6.37 14.88 11.45
CA ARG A 214 -6.55 16.20 12.06
C ARG A 214 -6.54 16.09 13.59
N ASP A 215 -7.40 15.24 14.15
CA ASP A 215 -7.65 15.17 15.59
C ASP A 215 -6.47 14.53 16.35
N LEU A 216 -5.68 13.68 15.68
CA LEU A 216 -4.49 13.04 16.26
C LEU A 216 -3.17 13.72 15.88
N SER A 217 -3.20 14.90 15.26
CA SER A 217 -1.99 15.61 14.80
C SER A 217 -0.98 15.95 15.91
N GLY A 218 -1.43 16.08 17.16
CA GLY A 218 -0.58 16.31 18.33
C GLY A 218 -0.08 15.02 19.03
N VAL A 219 -0.48 13.84 18.55
CA VAL A 219 -0.11 12.55 19.14
C VAL A 219 1.05 11.94 18.35
N PRO A 220 2.12 11.44 19.01
CA PRO A 220 3.20 10.74 18.31
C PRO A 220 2.67 9.61 17.43
N LEU A 221 3.12 9.54 16.18
CA LEU A 221 2.56 8.65 15.15
C LEU A 221 2.53 7.17 15.57
N ALA A 222 3.59 6.69 16.23
CA ALA A 222 3.67 5.32 16.72
C ALA A 222 2.63 5.04 17.80
N LEU A 223 2.46 5.97 18.75
CA LEU A 223 1.46 5.88 19.80
C LEU A 223 0.04 5.93 19.24
N ALA A 224 -0.24 6.86 18.32
CA ALA A 224 -1.54 6.96 17.64
C ALA A 224 -1.88 5.67 16.88
N SER A 225 -0.91 5.15 16.12
CA SER A 225 -1.09 3.91 15.35
C SER A 225 -1.31 2.70 16.24
N ASP A 226 -0.59 2.61 17.35
CA ASP A 226 -0.72 1.51 18.29
C ASP A 226 -2.07 1.57 19.03
N ALA A 227 -2.49 2.74 19.50
CA ALA A 227 -3.79 2.94 20.13
C ALA A 227 -4.96 2.62 19.19
N ILE A 228 -4.87 2.99 17.90
CA ILE A 228 -5.87 2.63 16.89
C ILE A 228 -5.89 1.11 16.67
N ARG A 229 -4.72 0.45 16.57
CA ARG A 229 -4.62 -1.01 16.43
C ARG A 229 -5.26 -1.73 17.63
N GLU A 230 -5.07 -1.19 18.82
CA GLU A 230 -5.69 -1.69 20.05
C GLU A 230 -7.18 -1.32 20.18
N GLY A 231 -7.79 -0.70 19.16
CA GLY A 231 -9.23 -0.37 19.16
C GLY A 231 -9.61 0.70 20.18
N CYS A 232 -8.70 1.61 20.49
CA CYS A 232 -8.93 2.70 21.45
C CYS A 232 -9.41 4.00 20.80
N LEU A 233 -9.63 4.01 19.48
CA LEU A 233 -10.22 5.15 18.77
C LEU A 233 -11.73 5.18 19.04
N VAL A 234 -12.25 6.34 19.43
CA VAL A 234 -13.69 6.53 19.69
C VAL A 234 -14.19 7.79 19.02
N ASP A 235 -15.48 7.80 18.67
CA ASP A 235 -16.18 9.02 18.30
C ASP A 235 -16.29 9.95 19.53
N ARG A 236 -15.87 11.20 19.37
CA ARG A 236 -15.77 12.15 20.48
C ARG A 236 -17.13 12.55 21.05
N ASN A 237 -18.17 12.56 20.22
CA ASN A 237 -19.48 13.08 20.61
C ASN A 237 -20.31 12.00 21.31
N THR A 238 -20.17 10.75 20.88
CA THR A 238 -20.97 9.62 21.36
C THR A 238 -20.20 8.70 22.32
N GLY A 239 -18.87 8.76 22.32
CA GLY A 239 -18.01 7.82 23.04
C GLY A 239 -17.98 6.41 22.43
N ALA A 240 -18.67 6.18 21.31
CA ALA A 240 -18.75 4.88 20.69
C ALA A 240 -17.40 4.47 20.07
N PRO A 241 -16.99 3.19 20.15
CA PRO A 241 -15.81 2.68 19.46
C PRO A 241 -15.86 2.95 17.96
N MET A 242 -14.76 3.49 17.43
CA MET A 242 -14.58 3.71 16.00
C MET A 242 -13.51 2.74 15.49
N PRO A 243 -13.89 1.65 14.77
CA PRO A 243 -12.91 0.75 14.20
C PRO A 243 -12.08 1.46 13.12
N TRP A 244 -10.82 1.03 12.95
CA TRP A 244 -9.99 1.49 11.85
C TRP A 244 -10.66 1.16 10.51
N PRO A 245 -11.04 2.15 9.67
CA PRO A 245 -11.72 1.89 8.42
C PRO A 245 -10.70 1.53 7.34
N VAL A 246 -10.43 0.23 7.19
CA VAL A 246 -9.65 -0.29 6.05
C VAL A 246 -10.39 0.05 4.76
N ALA A 247 -9.73 0.77 3.84
CA ALA A 247 -10.30 1.21 2.58
C ALA A 247 -9.21 1.43 1.51
N GLU A 248 -9.60 1.27 0.25
CA GLU A 248 -8.74 1.36 -0.92
C GLU A 248 -8.14 2.76 -1.08
N GLN A 249 -6.82 2.83 -1.17
CA GLN A 249 -6.08 4.00 -1.63
C GLN A 249 -5.53 3.75 -3.03
N VAL A 250 -5.68 4.75 -3.92
CA VAL A 250 -5.28 4.67 -5.31
C VAL A 250 -4.39 5.85 -5.70
N MET A 251 -3.24 5.56 -6.28
CA MET A 251 -2.46 6.51 -7.07
C MET A 251 -2.98 6.46 -8.51
N ALA A 252 -3.97 7.30 -8.83
CA ALA A 252 -4.55 7.33 -10.17
C ALA A 252 -3.62 8.01 -11.18
N VAL A 253 -3.38 7.32 -12.30
CA VAL A 253 -2.40 7.73 -13.30
C VAL A 253 -3.05 8.53 -14.41
N ARG A 254 -4.20 8.05 -14.91
CA ARG A 254 -4.86 8.58 -16.11
C ARG A 254 -6.36 8.30 -16.12
N GLY A 255 -7.02 8.70 -17.21
CA GLY A 255 -8.38 8.30 -17.52
C GLY A 255 -9.48 8.86 -16.61
N PRO A 256 -10.69 8.27 -16.69
CA PRO A 256 -11.84 8.66 -15.88
C PRO A 256 -11.57 8.66 -14.37
N LEU A 257 -10.83 7.66 -13.86
CA LEU A 257 -10.53 7.52 -12.45
C LEU A 257 -9.78 8.74 -11.90
N ARG A 258 -8.72 9.19 -12.58
CA ARG A 258 -7.97 10.38 -12.18
C ARG A 258 -8.82 11.66 -12.22
N ARG A 259 -9.76 11.77 -13.17
CA ARG A 259 -10.69 12.91 -13.24
C ARG A 259 -11.66 12.91 -12.06
N PHE A 260 -12.22 11.75 -11.73
CA PHE A 260 -13.11 11.59 -10.58
C PHE A 260 -12.44 11.97 -9.26
N LEU A 261 -11.26 11.43 -8.96
CA LEU A 261 -10.53 11.73 -7.71
C LEU A 261 -10.12 13.20 -7.54
N ARG A 262 -10.27 14.01 -8.61
CA ARG A 262 -9.99 15.45 -8.64
C ARG A 262 -11.26 16.30 -8.80
N SER A 263 -12.43 15.68 -8.92
CA SER A 263 -13.67 16.39 -9.20
C SER A 263 -14.13 17.24 -7.99
N PRO A 264 -14.94 18.28 -8.23
CA PRO A 264 -15.62 19.01 -7.16
C PRO A 264 -16.48 18.09 -6.30
N SER A 265 -17.27 17.21 -6.91
CA SER A 265 -18.16 16.28 -6.20
C SER A 265 -17.42 15.35 -5.24
N TYR A 266 -16.25 14.83 -5.65
CA TYR A 266 -15.38 14.04 -4.78
C TYR A 266 -14.93 14.86 -3.57
N ARG A 267 -14.45 16.09 -3.83
CA ARG A 267 -13.95 16.99 -2.78
C ARG A 267 -15.04 17.37 -1.79
N GLU A 268 -16.25 17.64 -2.27
CA GLU A 268 -17.41 17.98 -1.45
C GLU A 268 -17.80 16.82 -0.52
N ALA A 269 -17.92 15.61 -1.05
CA ALA A 269 -18.23 14.42 -0.25
C ALA A 269 -17.16 14.16 0.82
N ARG A 270 -15.88 14.25 0.43
CA ARG A 270 -14.75 14.12 1.36
C ARG A 270 -14.76 15.17 2.46
N ASN A 271 -14.98 16.43 2.10
CA ASN A 271 -14.99 17.53 3.06
C ASN A 271 -16.16 17.43 4.03
N ARG A 272 -17.32 16.94 3.56
CA ARG A 272 -18.48 16.67 4.40
C ARG A 272 -18.15 15.61 5.44
N ALA A 273 -17.65 14.45 5.01
CA ALA A 273 -17.24 13.39 5.93
C ALA A 273 -16.16 13.86 6.92
N LEU A 274 -15.16 14.63 6.48
CA LEU A 274 -14.17 15.25 7.37
C LEU A 274 -14.81 16.16 8.45
N ALA A 275 -15.84 16.92 8.07
CA ALA A 275 -16.54 17.82 8.98
C ALA A 275 -17.39 17.04 9.99
N ASP A 276 -18.06 15.98 9.54
CA ASP A 276 -19.01 15.18 10.33
C ASP A 276 -18.33 14.32 11.41
N HIS A 277 -17.05 13.97 11.23
CA HIS A 277 -16.31 13.15 12.18
C HIS A 277 -15.46 13.96 13.16
N ARG A 278 -15.56 13.60 14.45
CA ARG A 278 -14.67 14.06 15.52
C ARG A 278 -14.24 12.84 16.32
N VAL A 279 -12.94 12.63 16.48
CA VAL A 279 -12.41 11.44 17.15
C VAL A 279 -11.44 11.80 18.25
N ILE A 280 -11.29 10.90 19.22
CA ILE A 280 -10.25 10.93 20.23
C ILE A 280 -9.74 9.52 20.50
N VAL A 281 -8.56 9.42 21.10
CA VAL A 281 -8.09 8.16 21.70
C VAL A 281 -8.59 8.08 23.14
N ASN A 282 -9.20 6.96 23.50
CA ASN A 282 -9.48 6.61 24.89
C ASN A 282 -8.17 6.13 25.56
N TRP A 283 -7.46 7.04 26.21
CA TRP A 283 -6.17 6.76 26.84
C TRP A 283 -6.27 5.89 28.10
N ASP A 284 -7.41 5.89 28.78
CA ASP A 284 -7.63 5.02 29.94
C ASP A 284 -7.73 3.57 29.49
N LEU A 285 -8.55 3.30 28.47
CA LEU A 285 -8.64 2.00 27.84
C LEU A 285 -7.31 1.55 27.25
N TYR A 286 -6.57 2.45 26.61
CA TYR A 286 -5.25 2.12 26.07
C TYR A 286 -4.27 1.68 27.17
N ARG A 287 -4.22 2.42 28.29
CA ARG A 287 -3.37 2.08 29.46
C ARG A 287 -3.74 0.73 30.08
N GLU A 288 -5.02 0.41 30.16
CA GLU A 288 -5.50 -0.90 30.62
C GLU A 288 -4.98 -2.03 29.72
N LYS A 289 -5.14 -1.88 28.40
CA LYS A 289 -4.74 -2.89 27.41
C LYS A 289 -3.24 -3.17 27.40
N ILE A 290 -2.40 -2.14 27.44
CA ILE A 290 -0.94 -2.31 27.44
C ILE A 290 -0.44 -2.94 28.75
N SER A 291 -1.07 -2.64 29.89
CA SER A 291 -0.71 -3.22 31.19
C SER A 291 -1.04 -4.72 31.24
N GLY A 292 -2.17 -5.11 30.65
CA GLY A 292 -2.53 -6.53 30.50
C GLY A 292 -1.54 -7.31 29.65
N ARG A 293 -1.00 -6.69 28.58
CA ARG A 293 -0.01 -7.31 27.68
C ARG A 293 1.38 -7.48 28.30
N ALA A 294 1.78 -6.60 29.21
CA ALA A 294 3.08 -6.72 29.91
C ALA A 294 3.08 -7.83 30.97
N SER A 295 1.89 -8.31 31.36
CA SER A 295 1.69 -9.33 32.40
C SER A 295 1.47 -10.74 31.83
N SER A 296 1.53 -10.90 30.51
CA SER A 296 1.27 -12.13 29.74
C SER A 296 2.46 -12.51 28.88
#